data_AF-A0A9C9N2Z0-F1
#
_entry.id   AF-A0A9C9N2Z0-F1
#
_cell.length_a   1.000
_cell.length_b   1.000
_cell.length_c   1.000
_cell.angle_alpha   90.00
_cell.angle_beta   90.00
_cell.angle_gamma   90.00
#
_symmetry.space_group_name_H-M   'P 1'
#
loop_
_entity.id
_entity.type
_entity.pdbx_description
1 polymer ?
#
loop_
_entity_poly.entity_id
_entity_poly.type
_entity_poly.pdbx_seq_one_letter_code
_entity_poly.pdbx_strand_id
1 'polypeptide(L)' 'MSTEKKKGAIKQLPRNVWAVSLTSFFMDISSEMVINLLPLFLSNVLGVKTNIIGL' A
#
# COMPACT_ATOMS: atom_id res chain seq x y z
N MET A 1 26.64 -18.95 30.51
CA MET A 1 25.29 -18.44 30.19
C MET A 1 25.32 -17.95 28.75
N SER A 2 24.92 -18.79 27.79
CA SER A 2 25.12 -18.57 26.36
C SER A 2 24.18 -17.47 25.86
N THR A 3 24.76 -16.44 25.23
CA THR A 3 24.03 -15.31 24.65
C THR A 3 23.22 -15.77 23.44
N GLU A 4 21.89 -15.72 23.57
CA GLU A 4 20.97 -16.07 22.49
C GLU A 4 20.98 -14.97 21.42
N LYS A 5 21.76 -15.21 20.37
CA LYS A 5 21.90 -14.30 19.23
C LYS A 5 20.60 -14.34 18.42
N LYS A 6 19.66 -13.42 18.67
CA LYS A 6 18.48 -13.16 17.80
C LYS A 6 18.95 -12.75 16.40
N LYS A 7 19.35 -13.73 15.58
CA LYS A 7 19.70 -13.54 14.17
C LYS A 7 18.41 -13.24 13.40
N GLY A 8 18.09 -11.95 13.26
CA GLY A 8 17.16 -11.38 12.28
C GLY A 8 15.91 -12.20 11.98
N ALA A 9 14.89 -12.12 12.85
CA ALA A 9 13.60 -12.81 12.70
C ALA A 9 12.93 -12.59 11.33
N ILE A 10 13.19 -11.42 10.71
CA ILE A 10 12.65 -11.04 9.40
C ILE A 10 13.18 -11.95 8.27
N LYS A 11 14.47 -12.35 8.33
CA LYS A 11 15.10 -13.18 7.29
C LYS A 11 14.75 -14.68 7.40
N GLN A 12 14.13 -15.10 8.50
CA GLN A 12 13.71 -16.49 8.73
C GLN A 12 12.24 -16.74 8.32
N LEU A 13 11.52 -15.70 7.89
CA LEU A 13 10.13 -15.85 7.45
C LEU A 13 10.04 -16.70 6.17
N PRO A 14 9.02 -17.56 6.03
CA PRO A 14 8.80 -18.34 4.83
C PRO A 14 8.70 -17.45 3.59
N ARG A 15 9.24 -17.92 2.47
CA ARG A 15 9.27 -17.16 1.20
C ARG A 15 7.90 -16.66 0.74
N ASN A 16 6.83 -17.41 1.02
CA ASN A 16 5.46 -17.01 0.70
C ASN A 16 5.01 -15.79 1.52
N VAL A 17 5.41 -15.70 2.79
CA VAL A 17 5.08 -14.55 3.64
C VAL A 17 5.76 -13.31 3.09
N TRP A 18 7.03 -13.41 2.69
CA TRP A 18 7.75 -12.31 2.04
C TRP A 18 7.09 -11.83 0.75
N ALA A 19 6.64 -12.76 -0.11
CA ALA A 19 5.95 -12.41 -1.34
C ALA A 19 4.64 -11.66 -1.05
N VAL A 20 3.81 -12.19 -0.15
CA VAL A 20 2.52 -11.56 0.21
C VAL A 20 2.72 -10.22 0.90
N SER A 21 3.68 -10.09 1.82
CA SER A 21 3.98 -8.81 2.48
C SER A 21 4.43 -7.74 1.49
N LEU A 22 5.27 -8.10 0.52
CA LEU A 22 5.71 -7.15 -0.51
C LEU A 22 4.55 -6.73 -1.42
N THR A 23 3.74 -7.69 -1.87
CA THR A 23 2.56 -7.40 -2.70
C THR A 23 1.54 -6.55 -1.94
N SER A 24 1.26 -6.86 -0.67
CA SER A 24 0.35 -6.08 0.17
C SER A 24 0.86 -4.65 0.35
N PHE A 25 2.16 -4.47 0.60
CA PHE A 25 2.75 -3.14 0.72
C PHE A 25 2.55 -2.29 -0.54
N PHE A 26 2.77 -2.88 -1.72
CA PHE A 26 2.50 -2.18 -2.98
C PHE A 26 1.00 -1.94 -3.21
N MET A 27 0.15 -2.88 -2.78
CA MET A 27 -1.29 -2.72 -2.86
C MET A 27 -1.77 -1.54 -2.00
N ASP A 28 -1.28 -1.42 -0.77
CA ASP A 28 -1.64 -0.33 0.14
C ASP A 28 -1.25 1.02 -0.48
N ILE A 29 0.00 1.15 -0.94
CA ILE A 29 0.49 2.37 -1.62
C ILE A 29 -0.35 2.70 -2.85
N SER A 30 -0.64 1.69 -3.68
CA SER A 30 -1.41 1.88 -4.92
C SER A 30 -2.85 2.31 -4.62
N SER A 31 -3.47 1.69 -3.62
CA SER A 31 -4.85 2.00 -3.24
C SER A 31 -4.99 3.43 -2.70
N GLU A 32 -4.06 3.87 -1.85
CA GLU A 32 -4.04 5.23 -1.32
C GLU A 32 -3.79 6.27 -2.43
N MET A 33 -2.87 5.99 -3.36
CA MET A 33 -2.64 6.88 -4.50
C MET A 33 -3.89 7.01 -5.38
N VAL A 34 -4.56 5.90 -5.69
CA VAL A 34 -5.76 5.91 -6.53
C VAL A 34 -6.88 6.72 -5.86
N ILE A 35 -7.13 6.52 -4.56
CA ILE A 35 -8.18 7.25 -3.84
C ILE A 35 -7.95 8.77 -3.90
N ASN A 36 -6.69 9.22 -3.81
CA ASN A 36 -6.36 10.64 -3.89
C ASN A 36 -6.36 11.20 -5.33
N LEU A 37 -5.97 10.38 -6.32
CA LEU A 37 -5.91 10.78 -7.74
C LEU A 37 -7.29 10.77 -8.42
N LEU A 38 -8.19 9.90 -7.99
CA LEU A 38 -9.47 9.66 -8.64
C LEU A 38 -10.37 10.92 -8.62
N PRO A 39 -10.50 11.69 -7.53
CA PRO A 39 -11.18 12.99 -7.51
C PRO A 39 -10.60 14.01 -8.49
N LEU A 40 -9.26 14.07 -8.59
CA LEU A 40 -8.56 14.98 -9.51
C LEU A 40 -8.80 14.58 -10.96
N PHE A 41 -8.84 13.28 -11.27
CA PHE A 41 -9.16 12.77 -12.59
C PHE A 41 -10.61 13.06 -12.99
N LEU A 42 -11.56 12.76 -12.09
CA LEU A 42 -12.99 12.99 -12.33
C LEU A 42 -13.29 14.48 -12.61
N SER A 43 -12.67 15.39 -11.86
CA SER A 43 -12.89 16.83 -12.02
C SER A 43 -12.18 17.42 -13.25
N ASN A 44 -10.91 17.09 -13.48
CA ASN A 44 -10.11 17.74 -14.54
C ASN A 44 -10.25 17.09 -15.91
N VAL A 45 -10.43 15.76 -15.99
CA VAL A 45 -10.48 15.04 -17.28
C VAL A 45 -11.91 14.80 -17.71
N LEU A 46 -12.76 14.32 -16.80
CA LEU A 46 -14.15 13.98 -17.10
C LEU A 46 -15.13 15.14 -16.87
N GLY A 47 -14.68 16.25 -16.28
CA GLY A 47 -15.50 17.45 -16.08
C GLY A 47 -16.65 17.25 -15.08
N VAL A 48 -16.56 16.22 -14.22
CA VAL A 48 -17.57 15.96 -13.20
C VAL A 48 -17.54 17.10 -12.17
N LYS A 49 -18.70 17.68 -11.87
CA LYS A 49 -18.82 18.76 -10.88
C LYS A 49 -18.30 18.27 -9.52
N THR A 50 -17.37 19.02 -8.94
CA THR A 50 -16.71 18.72 -7.65
C THR A 50 -17.69 18.41 -6.52
N ASN A 51 -18.89 19.02 -6.56
CA ASN A 51 -19.97 18.85 -5.60
C ASN A 51 -20.58 17.43 -5.53
N ILE A 52 -20.29 16.55 -6.50
CA ILE A 52 -20.72 15.13 -6.50
C ILE A 52 -19.59 14.21 -6.02
N ILE A 53 -18.34 14.69 -6.07
CA ILE A 53 -17.13 13.93 -5.70
C ILE A 53 -16.92 13.94 -4.17
N GLY A 54 -17.81 14.59 -3.41
CA GLY A 54 -17.78 14.63 -1.95
C GLY A 54 -16.81 15.69 -1.38
N LEU A 55 -16.39 16.65 -2.20
CA LEU A 55 -15.76 17.90 -1.79
C LEU A 55 -16.80 18.99 -1.53
#